data_AF-A0A9X0WBV6-F1
#
_entry.id   AF-A0A9X0WBV6-F1
#
_cell.length_a   1.000
_cell.length_b   1.000
_cell.length_c   1.000
_cell.angle_alpha   90.00
_cell.angle_beta   90.00
_cell.angle_gamma   90.00
#
_symmetry.space_group_name_H-M   'P 1'
#
loop_
_entity.id
_entity.type
_entity.pdbx_description
1 polymer ?
#
loop_
_entity_poly.entity_id
_entity_poly.type
_entity_poly.pdbx_seq_one_letter_code
_entity_poly.pdbx_strand_id
1 'polypeptide(L)'
;MCILFNQRRCRIQWSRHRLSGRPAILLIEAQSPGALVAVATLDRPDLDLAPEEVAIAEFGPAAGALAALVEADVISPPLRVIDDEDQPILICRLQVDAVNGAD
;
A
#
# COMPACT_ATOMS: atom_id res chain seq x y z
N MET A 1 7.50 8.42 -7.97
CA MET A 1 6.83 9.27 -6.95
C MET A 1 7.45 9.08 -5.56
N CYS A 2 7.54 10.15 -4.76
CA CYS A 2 7.93 10.08 -3.34
C CYS A 2 6.78 10.48 -2.43
N ILE A 3 6.63 9.82 -1.28
CA ILE A 3 5.65 10.13 -0.23
C ILE A 3 6.35 10.38 1.10
N LEU A 4 5.66 11.01 2.04
CA LEU A 4 6.10 11.09 3.44
C LEU A 4 5.42 9.98 4.22
N PHE A 5 6.20 9.09 4.83
CA PHE A 5 5.71 7.98 5.66
C PHE A 5 6.53 7.91 6.94
N ASN A 6 5.90 8.05 8.10
CA ASN A 6 6.55 8.03 9.41
C ASN A 6 7.80 8.92 9.49
N GLN A 7 7.66 10.17 9.02
CA GLN A 7 8.72 11.20 8.95
C GLN A 7 9.89 10.84 8.00
N ARG A 8 9.76 9.80 7.19
CA ARG A 8 10.75 9.39 6.19
C ARG A 8 10.21 9.69 4.80
N ARG A 9 11.11 10.12 3.92
CA ARG A 9 10.77 10.29 2.51
C ARG A 9 10.94 8.92 1.84
N CYS A 10 9.84 8.33 1.41
CA CYS A 10 9.83 7.03 0.77
C CYS A 10 9.53 7.16 -0.72
N ARG A 11 10.19 6.37 -1.57
CA ARG A 11 9.78 6.12 -2.94
C ARG A 11 8.78 4.98 -2.95
N ILE A 12 7.73 5.12 -3.74
CA ILE A 12 6.84 4.01 -4.02
C ILE A 12 7.47 3.14 -5.10
N GLN A 13 7.58 1.86 -4.81
CA GLN A 13 7.91 0.84 -5.78
C GLN A 13 6.73 -0.12 -5.92
N TRP A 14 6.28 -0.29 -7.16
CA TRP A 14 5.23 -1.24 -7.48
C TRP A 14 5.83 -2.62 -7.71
N SER A 15 5.19 -3.63 -7.13
CA SER A 15 5.49 -5.05 -7.39
C SER A 15 4.18 -5.84 -7.42
N ARG A 16 4.29 -7.16 -7.41
CA ARG A 16 3.15 -8.07 -7.25
C ARG A 16 3.40 -9.05 -6.12
N HIS A 17 2.35 -9.31 -5.36
CA HIS A 17 2.33 -10.39 -4.39
C HIS A 17 2.40 -11.74 -5.11
N ARG A 18 3.20 -12.66 -4.58
CA ARG A 18 3.50 -13.92 -5.29
C ARG A 18 2.30 -14.87 -5.34
N LEU A 19 1.45 -14.89 -4.31
CA LEU A 19 0.33 -15.84 -4.24
C LEU A 19 -0.88 -15.34 -5.02
N SER A 20 -1.33 -14.11 -4.74
CA SER A 20 -2.52 -13.54 -5.41
C SER A 20 -2.23 -12.86 -6.75
N GLY A 21 -0.97 -12.55 -7.06
CA GLY A 21 -0.60 -11.72 -8.22
C GLY A 21 -1.05 -10.25 -8.11
N ARG A 22 -1.65 -9.87 -6.99
CA ARG A 22 -2.19 -8.52 -6.76
C ARG A 22 -1.08 -7.49 -6.60
N PRO A 23 -1.38 -6.21 -6.88
CA PRO A 23 -0.44 -5.11 -6.68
C PRO A 23 0.11 -5.09 -5.25
N ALA A 24 1.43 -5.00 -5.15
CA ALA A 24 2.13 -4.77 -3.90
C ALA A 24 2.75 -3.38 -3.91
N ILE A 25 2.45 -2.57 -2.90
CA ILE A 25 3.02 -1.22 -2.73
C ILE A 25 4.18 -1.32 -1.74
N LEU A 26 5.40 -1.15 -2.23
CA LEU A 26 6.61 -1.15 -1.42
C LEU A 26 7.02 0.30 -1.15
N LEU A 27 7.30 0.61 0.10
CA LEU A 27 7.86 1.89 0.53
C LEU A 27 9.36 1.72 0.72
N ILE A 28 10.15 2.35 -0.15
CA ILE A 28 11.62 2.27 -0.16
C ILE A 28 12.21 3.59 0.32
N GLU A 29 13.22 3.58 1.18
CA GLU A 29 13.89 4.80 1.63
C GLU A 29 14.44 5.61 0.45
N ALA A 30 14.06 6.90 0.33
CA ALA A 30 14.45 7.71 -0.82
C ALA A 30 15.92 8.12 -0.79
N GLN A 31 16.50 8.27 0.41
CA GLN A 31 17.89 8.71 0.61
C GLN A 31 18.90 7.56 0.49
N SER A 32 18.46 6.31 0.70
CA SER A 32 19.28 5.12 0.56
C SER A 32 18.55 4.11 -0.32
N PRO A 33 18.67 4.25 -1.66
CA PRO A 33 17.96 3.41 -2.60
C PRO A 33 18.28 1.93 -2.34
N GLY A 34 17.24 1.17 -1.98
CA GLY A 34 17.32 -0.28 -1.72
C GLY A 34 16.87 -0.71 -0.32
N ALA A 35 16.77 0.20 0.65
CA ALA A 35 16.25 -0.13 1.97
C ALA A 35 14.70 -0.17 1.95
N LEU A 36 14.13 -1.37 1.98
CA LEU A 36 12.69 -1.56 2.19
C LEU A 36 12.30 -1.06 3.58
N VAL A 37 11.39 -0.08 3.63
CA VAL A 37 10.83 0.44 4.88
C VAL A 37 9.61 -0.38 5.28
N ALA A 38 8.67 -0.58 4.34
CA ALA A 38 7.44 -1.32 4.58
C ALA A 38 6.84 -1.85 3.27
N VAL A 39 6.04 -2.91 3.38
CA VAL A 39 5.08 -3.31 2.33
C VAL A 39 3.70 -2.84 2.80
N ALA A 40 3.13 -1.86 2.12
CA ALA A 40 1.91 -1.17 2.56
C ALA A 40 0.61 -1.95 2.25
N THR A 41 0.72 -3.07 1.54
CA THR A 41 -0.43 -3.89 1.11
C THR A 41 -0.28 -5.33 1.60
N LEU A 42 -1.40 -5.97 1.92
CA LEU A 42 -1.46 -7.37 2.34
C LEU A 42 -1.68 -8.32 1.15
N ASP A 43 -1.07 -9.51 1.19
CA ASP A 43 -1.40 -10.61 0.28
C ASP A 43 -2.52 -11.44 0.91
N ARG A 44 -3.77 -11.14 0.54
CA ARG A 44 -4.96 -11.83 1.04
C ARG A 44 -5.73 -12.47 -0.11
N PRO A 45 -5.29 -13.66 -0.59
CA PRO A 45 -5.95 -14.37 -1.70
C PRO A 45 -7.33 -14.91 -1.32
N ASP A 46 -7.65 -14.97 -0.03
CA ASP A 46 -8.94 -15.33 0.55
C ASP A 46 -10.00 -14.22 0.40
N LEU A 47 -9.59 -12.97 0.18
CA LEU A 47 -10.50 -11.84 0.04
C LEU A 47 -10.95 -11.65 -1.41
N ASP A 48 -12.26 -11.52 -1.61
CA ASP A 48 -12.82 -11.08 -2.89
C ASP A 48 -12.66 -9.57 -3.02
N LEU A 49 -11.78 -9.18 -3.92
CA LEU A 49 -11.37 -7.80 -4.13
C LEU A 49 -11.49 -7.50 -5.63
N ALA A 50 -11.99 -6.33 -5.99
CA ALA A 50 -12.00 -5.90 -7.39
C ALA A 50 -10.56 -5.76 -7.93
N PRO A 51 -10.35 -5.69 -9.27
CA PRO A 51 -9.02 -5.54 -9.86
C PRO A 51 -8.24 -4.31 -9.37
N GLU A 52 -8.95 -3.25 -9.00
CA GLU A 52 -8.40 -1.98 -8.51
C GLU A 52 -8.34 -1.92 -6.98
N GLU A 53 -8.79 -2.95 -6.27
CA GLU A 53 -8.84 -2.96 -4.82
C GLU A 53 -7.60 -3.63 -4.21
N VAL A 54 -7.13 -3.02 -3.12
CA VAL A 54 -6.01 -3.51 -2.32
C VAL A 54 -6.37 -3.51 -0.84
N ALA A 55 -5.89 -4.52 -0.12
CA ALA A 55 -5.92 -4.56 1.34
C ALA A 55 -4.68 -3.85 1.89
N ILE A 56 -4.86 -2.87 2.78
CA ILE A 56 -3.78 -2.08 3.36
C ILE A 56 -3.27 -2.72 4.65
N ALA A 57 -1.95 -2.80 4.77
CA ALA A 57 -1.27 -3.26 5.97
C ALA A 57 -1.14 -2.09 6.96
N GLU A 58 -2.14 -1.87 7.81
CA GLU A 58 -2.15 -0.74 8.76
C GLU A 58 -1.61 -1.16 10.15
N PHE A 59 -0.46 -1.83 10.17
CA PHE A 59 0.14 -2.38 11.39
C PHE A 59 1.62 -2.70 11.25
N GLY A 60 2.28 -2.94 12.38
CA GLY A 60 3.71 -3.30 12.42
C GLY A 60 4.57 -2.24 11.69
N PRO A 61 5.52 -2.65 10.83
CA PRO A 61 6.35 -1.72 10.05
C PRO A 61 5.56 -0.82 9.09
N ALA A 62 4.34 -1.21 8.74
CA ALA A 62 3.48 -0.50 7.80
C ALA A 62 2.41 0.37 8.50
N ALA A 63 2.38 0.43 9.83
CA ALA A 63 1.49 1.34 10.55
C ALA A 63 1.70 2.81 10.09
N GLY A 64 0.62 3.48 9.71
CA GLY A 64 0.61 4.81 9.08
C GLY A 64 0.57 4.79 7.54
N ALA A 65 0.59 3.62 6.91
CA ALA A 65 0.67 3.52 5.45
C ALA A 65 -0.63 4.01 4.79
N LEU A 66 -1.79 3.75 5.38
CA LEU A 66 -3.06 4.26 4.90
C LEU A 66 -3.03 5.79 4.75
N ALA A 67 -2.69 6.50 5.84
CA ALA A 67 -2.69 7.95 5.84
C ALA A 67 -1.71 8.51 4.80
N ALA A 68 -0.48 7.96 4.76
CA ALA A 68 0.55 8.39 3.82
C ALA A 68 0.17 8.17 2.34
N LEU A 69 -0.49 7.04 2.03
CA LEU A 69 -0.89 6.71 0.66
C LEU A 69 -2.14 7.46 0.21
N VAL A 70 -3.08 7.74 1.12
CA VAL A 70 -4.26 8.59 0.84
C VAL A 70 -3.83 10.03 0.61
N GLU A 71 -2.96 10.59 1.47
CA GLU A 71 -2.46 11.96 1.32
C GLU A 71 -1.68 12.16 0.01
N ALA A 72 -1.03 11.10 -0.48
CA ALA A 72 -0.29 11.12 -1.73
C ALA A 72 -1.13 10.74 -2.96
N ASP A 73 -2.46 10.62 -2.82
CA ASP A 73 -3.38 10.22 -3.89
C ASP A 73 -2.98 8.90 -4.58
N VAL A 74 -2.38 7.96 -3.84
CA VAL A 74 -2.02 6.61 -4.34
C VAL A 74 -3.21 5.67 -4.25
N ILE A 75 -3.98 5.83 -3.17
CA ILE A 75 -5.18 5.04 -2.88
C ILE A 75 -6.30 5.96 -2.43
N SER A 76 -7.54 5.52 -2.56
CA SER A 76 -8.68 6.16 -1.91
C SER A 76 -8.64 6.01 -0.39
N PRO A 77 -9.43 6.80 0.36
CA PRO A 77 -9.87 6.39 1.70
C PRO A 77 -10.48 4.98 1.69
N PRO A 78 -10.55 4.28 2.84
CA PRO A 78 -11.12 2.94 2.91
C PRO A 78 -12.54 2.90 2.32
N LEU A 79 -12.75 1.99 1.36
CA LEU A 79 -14.05 1.69 0.78
C LEU A 79 -14.88 0.81 1.71
N ARG A 80 -14.22 -0.13 2.37
CA ARG A 80 -14.80 -1.02 3.37
C ARG A 80 -13.73 -1.50 4.34
N VAL A 81 -14.20 -1.93 5.50
CA VAL A 81 -13.39 -2.59 6.52
C VAL A 81 -13.86 -4.03 6.61
N ILE A 82 -12.92 -4.97 6.63
CA ILE A 82 -13.20 -6.37 6.87
C ILE A 82 -12.74 -6.68 8.29
N ASP A 83 -13.67 -7.19 9.09
CA ASP A 83 -13.36 -7.67 10.44
C ASP A 83 -12.55 -8.96 10.32
N ASP A 84 -11.36 -8.93 10.89
CA ASP A 84 -10.43 -10.06 10.97
C ASP A 84 -10.00 -10.17 12.44
N GLU A 85 -9.80 -11.39 12.93
CA GLU A 85 -9.69 -11.67 14.38
C GLU A 85 -8.53 -10.95 15.04
N ASP A 86 -7.45 -10.68 14.30
CA ASP A 86 -6.26 -10.00 14.82
C ASP A 86 -6.41 -8.46 14.75
N GLN A 87 -6.91 -7.94 13.62
CA GLN A 87 -7.05 -6.51 13.37
C GLN A 87 -7.88 -6.24 12.11
N PRO A 88 -8.63 -5.13 12.07
CA PRO A 88 -9.44 -4.78 10.90
C PRO A 88 -8.57 -4.59 9.64
N ILE A 89 -9.04 -5.13 8.51
CA ILE A 89 -8.39 -4.99 7.22
C ILE A 89 -9.08 -3.89 6.43
N LEU A 90 -8.31 -2.90 5.99
CA LEU A 90 -8.82 -1.74 5.28
C LEU A 90 -8.70 -1.98 3.77
N ILE A 91 -9.83 -1.97 3.07
CA ILE A 91 -9.85 -2.14 1.62
C ILE A 91 -9.96 -0.77 0.95
N CYS A 92 -8.99 -0.45 0.10
CA CYS A 92 -8.91 0.82 -0.62
C CYS A 92 -8.85 0.57 -2.12
N ARG A 93 -9.20 1.59 -2.92
CA ARG A 93 -9.01 1.57 -4.38
C ARG A 93 -7.67 2.19 -4.74
N LEU A 94 -6.94 1.58 -5.67
CA LEU A 94 -5.77 2.17 -6.32
C LEU A 94 -6.18 3.35 -7.20
N GLN A 95 -5.47 4.47 -7.10
CA GLN A 95 -5.64 5.60 -8.00
C GLN A 95 -4.73 5.41 -9.21
N VAL A 96 -5.33 5.36 -10.41
CA VAL A 96 -4.68 4.88 -11.64
C VAL A 96 -3.54 5.79 -12.12
N ASP A 97 -3.53 7.07 -11.72
CA ASP A 97 -2.42 8.00 -11.98
C ASP A 97 -1.13 7.64 -11.21
N ALA A 98 -1.23 6.98 -10.06
CA ALA A 98 -0.07 6.63 -9.24
C ALA A 98 0.81 5.53 -9.85
N VAL A 99 0.28 4.79 -10.83
CA VAL A 99 0.97 3.69 -11.54
C VAL A 99 1.76 4.21 -12.75
N ASN A 100 1.40 5.35 -13.34
CA ASN A 100 1.99 5.87 -14.59
C ASN A 100 3.05 6.97 -14.37
N GLY A 101 3.37 7.35 -13.13
CA GLY A 101 4.37 8.38 -12.81
C GLY A 101 5.84 7.92 -12.88
N ALA A 102 6.19 7.13 -13.88
CA ALA A 102 7.56 6.74 -14.23
C ALA A 102 7.76 6.93 -15.74
N ASP A 103 7.88 8.20 -16.15
CA ASP A 103 8.61 8.57 -17.38
C ASP A 103 10.10 8.76 -17.01
#